data_AF-K0NQX3-F1
#
_entry.id   AF-K0NQX3-F1
#
_cell.length_a   1.000
_cell.length_b   1.000
_cell.length_c   1.000
_cell.angle_alpha   90.00
_cell.angle_beta   90.00
_cell.angle_gamma   90.00
#
_symmetry.space_group_name_H-M   'P 1'
#
loop_
_entity.id
_entity.type
_entity.pdbx_description
1 polymer ?
#
loop_
_entity_poly.entity_id
_entity_poly.type
_entity_poly.pdbx_seq_one_letter_code
_entity_poly.pdbx_strand_id
1 'polypeptide(L)'
;MTFLMTFAAESHLLTGVAAVFMLLPAWLYALVANRADQQRKQLITDTAKAIGMTLLLSLNTLASLLYISHTNILVTAAKMRMSRNVLVMSRSTVRSGLVLLISSRTFISPYMLAILLVQIAAAFLLAIFRRGEMTKLNLTMTLYGAMWLLLSSSLLPWQAIEDRFPFLGQYFQFPARMLCLAYPLLLLGLAMTIQRLGEIGKQLGGRISLAGLGATLILLLAALANVRFLDNQLSYNSRIGYMSGTLKDTAAAMGAGNERTVINKAKAATHLDDPGKFLATIKKTVGDYLPVKSKKITTRHAERLYVTAVIQKNHLVKKTVLPGGRLQMTWTSKQGGAMFLPVVTYAQSRLTVNGQAVKPVRLSKIQAPKVRQKRGKNVAVMDFVTPLWLNLLLTLSLLLDAIFPLACLRCELLKKRK
;
A
#
# COMPACT_ATOMS: atom_id res chain seq x y z
N MET A 1 -17.10 5.30 -8.28
CA MET A 1 -16.45 5.34 -6.95
C MET A 1 -16.35 3.96 -6.31
N THR A 2 -17.43 3.18 -6.20
CA THR A 2 -17.42 1.81 -5.66
C THR A 2 -16.27 0.96 -6.21
N PHE A 3 -16.10 0.89 -7.53
CA PHE A 3 -15.02 0.13 -8.18
C PHE A 3 -13.61 0.58 -7.76
N LEU A 4 -13.35 1.89 -7.72
CA LEU A 4 -12.06 2.44 -7.29
C LEU A 4 -11.77 2.13 -5.82
N MET A 5 -12.78 2.20 -4.97
CA MET A 5 -12.65 1.88 -3.54
C MET A 5 -12.43 0.39 -3.31
N THR A 6 -13.12 -0.48 -4.06
CA THR A 6 -12.88 -1.93 -4.07
C THR A 6 -11.43 -2.22 -4.47
N PHE A 7 -10.99 -1.70 -5.61
CA PHE A 7 -9.61 -1.89 -6.09
C PHE A 7 -8.58 -1.42 -5.07
N ALA A 8 -8.82 -0.26 -4.44
CA ALA A 8 -7.94 0.26 -3.40
C ALA A 8 -7.91 -0.65 -2.16
N ALA A 9 -9.05 -1.16 -1.71
CA ALA A 9 -9.15 -2.04 -0.55
C ALA A 9 -8.46 -3.39 -0.79
N GLU A 10 -8.66 -3.99 -1.97
CA GLU A 10 -8.06 -5.28 -2.35
C GLU A 10 -6.54 -5.18 -2.57
N SER A 11 -6.09 -4.09 -3.18
CA SER A 11 -4.66 -3.86 -3.42
C SER A 11 -3.91 -3.58 -2.12
N HIS A 12 -4.46 -2.69 -1.28
CA HIS A 12 -3.85 -2.29 -0.02
C HIS A 12 -4.86 -1.56 0.88
N LEU A 13 -5.33 -2.22 1.94
CA LEU A 13 -6.39 -1.72 2.84
C LEU A 13 -6.18 -0.28 3.33
N LEU A 14 -4.94 0.09 3.72
CA LEU A 14 -4.65 1.45 4.19
C LEU A 14 -4.81 2.50 3.07
N THR A 15 -4.61 2.13 1.81
CA THR A 15 -4.90 3.00 0.65
C THR A 15 -6.39 3.25 0.52
N GLY A 16 -7.22 2.22 0.70
CA GLY A 16 -8.68 2.37 0.76
C GLY A 16 -9.12 3.32 1.88
N VAL A 17 -8.55 3.17 3.08
CA VAL A 17 -8.79 4.07 4.22
C VAL A 17 -8.35 5.50 3.90
N ALA A 18 -7.18 5.69 3.29
CA ALA A 18 -6.72 7.01 2.86
C ALA A 18 -7.69 7.64 1.85
N ALA A 19 -8.19 6.88 0.88
CA ALA A 19 -9.17 7.39 -0.07
C ALA A 19 -10.48 7.85 0.61
N VAL A 20 -10.95 7.15 1.65
CA VAL A 20 -12.09 7.61 2.47
C VAL A 20 -11.80 8.97 3.09
N PHE A 21 -10.64 9.13 3.75
CA PHE A 21 -10.25 10.40 4.38
C PHE A 21 -10.09 11.54 3.36
N MET A 22 -9.65 11.24 2.14
CA MET A 22 -9.53 12.21 1.05
C MET A 22 -10.90 12.71 0.58
N LEU A 23 -11.90 11.83 0.48
CA LEU A 23 -13.24 12.17 0.00
C LEU A 23 -14.13 12.81 1.07
N LEU A 24 -13.83 12.54 2.34
CA LEU A 24 -14.59 13.02 3.49
C LEU A 24 -14.93 14.53 3.48
N PRO A 25 -13.99 15.48 3.24
CA PRO A 25 -14.32 16.91 3.24
C PRO A 25 -15.32 17.29 2.14
N ALA A 26 -15.22 16.70 0.95
CA ALA A 26 -16.15 16.97 -0.15
C ALA A 26 -17.54 16.42 0.18
N TRP A 27 -17.59 15.21 0.77
CA TRP A 27 -18.83 14.58 1.18
C TRP A 27 -19.54 15.37 2.30
N LEU A 28 -18.80 15.81 3.32
CA LEU A 28 -19.34 16.67 4.38
C LEU A 28 -19.83 18.01 3.83
N TYR A 29 -19.08 18.63 2.92
CA TYR A 29 -19.51 19.86 2.25
C TYR A 29 -20.81 19.66 1.47
N ALA A 30 -20.91 18.59 0.67
CA ALA A 30 -22.13 18.26 -0.08
C ALA A 30 -23.32 17.99 0.85
N LEU A 31 -23.09 17.32 1.99
CA LEU A 31 -24.11 17.04 2.99
C LEU A 31 -24.68 18.32 3.61
N VAL A 32 -23.84 19.33 3.86
CA VAL A 32 -24.25 20.62 4.45
C VAL A 32 -24.80 21.57 3.39
N ALA A 33 -24.29 21.54 2.16
CA ALA A 33 -24.74 22.40 1.07
C ALA A 33 -26.13 22.04 0.56
N ASN A 34 -26.47 20.74 0.56
CA ASN A 34 -27.78 20.25 0.12
C ASN A 34 -28.84 20.48 1.21
N ARG A 35 -29.57 21.59 1.13
CA ARG A 35 -30.60 21.97 2.11
C ARG A 35 -31.91 21.20 1.96
N ALA A 36 -32.21 20.69 0.76
CA ALA A 36 -33.41 19.87 0.54
C ALA A 36 -33.23 18.48 1.17
N ASP A 37 -34.13 18.13 2.09
CA ASP A 37 -34.08 16.86 2.83
C ASP A 37 -34.01 15.64 1.89
N GLN A 38 -34.67 15.72 0.73
CA GLN A 38 -34.67 14.66 -0.29
C GLN A 38 -33.28 14.42 -0.91
N GLN A 39 -32.56 15.47 -1.30
CA GLN A 39 -31.22 15.33 -1.90
C GLN A 39 -30.19 14.83 -0.88
N ARG A 40 -30.32 15.29 0.38
CA ARG A 40 -29.48 14.83 1.48
C ARG A 40 -29.71 13.33 1.77
N LYS A 41 -30.97 12.89 1.85
CA LYS A 41 -31.32 11.47 2.01
C LYS A 41 -30.80 10.62 0.86
N GLN A 42 -30.90 11.11 -0.38
CA GLN A 42 -30.37 10.41 -1.54
C GLN A 42 -28.85 10.24 -1.46
N LEU A 43 -28.10 11.31 -1.12
CA LEU A 43 -26.65 11.25 -0.94
C LEU A 43 -26.25 10.20 0.11
N ILE A 44 -26.92 10.17 1.26
CA ILE A 44 -26.66 9.19 2.33
C ILE A 44 -26.95 7.77 1.84
N THR A 45 -28.09 7.58 1.18
CA THR A 45 -28.51 6.26 0.66
C THR A 45 -27.53 5.74 -0.39
N ASP A 46 -27.11 6.58 -1.33
CA ASP A 46 -26.16 6.21 -2.37
C ASP A 46 -24.76 5.94 -1.79
N THR A 47 -24.37 6.69 -0.75
CA THR A 47 -23.13 6.42 -0.01
C THR A 47 -23.21 5.07 0.71
N ALA A 48 -24.32 4.76 1.38
CA ALA A 48 -24.52 3.49 2.07
C ALA A 48 -24.50 2.31 1.09
N LYS A 49 -25.17 2.43 -0.06
CA LYS A 49 -25.11 1.44 -1.15
C LYS A 49 -23.70 1.26 -1.67
N ALA A 50 -22.94 2.34 -1.86
CA ALA A 50 -21.57 2.28 -2.32
C ALA A 50 -20.66 1.56 -1.31
N ILE A 51 -20.79 1.85 -0.01
CA ILE A 51 -20.05 1.16 1.06
C ILE A 51 -20.40 -0.33 1.07
N GLY A 52 -21.70 -0.67 1.07
CA GLY A 52 -22.15 -2.06 1.07
C GLY A 52 -21.61 -2.84 -0.13
N MET A 53 -21.68 -2.27 -1.33
CA MET A 53 -21.14 -2.88 -2.54
C MET A 53 -19.61 -3.02 -2.49
N THR A 54 -18.87 -2.03 -2.00
CA THR A 54 -17.41 -2.14 -1.86
C THR A 54 -17.02 -3.24 -0.87
N LEU A 55 -17.74 -3.36 0.25
CA LEU A 55 -17.49 -4.44 1.22
C LEU A 55 -17.77 -5.81 0.62
N LEU A 56 -18.89 -5.96 -0.11
CA LEU A 56 -19.26 -7.22 -0.78
C LEU A 56 -18.24 -7.64 -1.83
N LEU A 57 -17.82 -6.70 -2.68
CA LEU A 57 -16.82 -6.95 -3.72
C LEU A 57 -15.48 -7.33 -3.10
N SER A 58 -15.05 -6.66 -2.02
CA SER A 58 -13.78 -6.95 -1.33
C SER A 58 -13.81 -8.12 -0.34
N LEU A 59 -14.87 -8.95 -0.32
CA LEU A 59 -14.93 -10.12 0.58
C LEU A 59 -13.83 -11.15 0.27
N ASN A 60 -13.37 -11.25 -0.99
CA ASN A 60 -12.25 -12.10 -1.38
C ASN A 60 -11.00 -11.91 -0.50
N THR A 61 -10.73 -10.67 -0.10
CA THR A 61 -9.56 -10.24 0.66
C THR A 61 -9.90 -10.05 2.13
N LEU A 62 -11.00 -9.34 2.44
CA LEU A 62 -11.42 -9.06 3.81
C LEU A 62 -11.82 -10.32 4.57
N ALA A 63 -12.67 -11.17 4.01
CA ALA A 63 -13.12 -12.39 4.70
C ALA A 63 -11.95 -13.36 4.92
N SER A 64 -11.08 -13.52 3.92
CA SER A 64 -9.86 -14.33 4.01
C SER A 64 -8.91 -13.83 5.10
N LEU A 65 -8.65 -12.53 5.12
CA LEU A 65 -7.76 -11.92 6.10
C LEU A 65 -8.33 -12.04 7.52
N LEU A 66 -9.63 -11.75 7.70
CA LEU A 66 -10.32 -11.89 8.99
C LEU A 66 -10.28 -13.34 9.46
N TYR A 67 -10.58 -14.29 8.59
CA TYR A 67 -10.55 -15.71 8.93
C TYR A 67 -9.15 -16.17 9.37
N ILE A 68 -8.12 -15.90 8.56
CA ILE A 68 -6.74 -16.32 8.86
C ILE A 68 -6.22 -15.64 10.13
N SER A 69 -6.50 -14.35 10.31
CA SER A 69 -6.04 -13.58 11.48
C SER A 69 -6.78 -13.95 12.77
N HIS A 70 -8.01 -14.44 12.69
CA HIS A 70 -8.77 -14.92 13.85
C HIS A 70 -8.27 -16.29 14.32
N THR A 71 -7.96 -17.19 13.39
CA THR A 71 -7.57 -18.57 13.72
C THR A 71 -6.06 -18.76 13.95
N ASN A 72 -5.23 -17.79 13.54
CA ASN A 72 -3.78 -17.88 13.63
C ASN A 72 -3.20 -16.65 14.32
N ILE A 73 -2.11 -16.85 15.07
CA ILE A 73 -1.30 -15.73 15.54
C ILE A 73 -0.34 -15.34 14.42
N LEU A 74 -0.59 -14.20 13.78
CA LEU A 74 0.23 -13.68 12.69
C LEU A 74 1.27 -12.70 13.22
N VAL A 75 2.44 -12.69 12.59
CA VAL A 75 3.44 -11.65 12.79
C VAL A 75 2.87 -10.33 12.30
N THR A 76 2.92 -9.34 13.19
CA THR A 76 2.63 -7.95 12.87
C THR A 76 3.70 -7.36 11.97
N ALA A 77 3.37 -6.30 11.25
CA ALA A 77 4.35 -5.54 10.49
C ALA A 77 5.49 -5.01 11.40
N ALA A 78 6.70 -4.90 10.84
CA ALA A 78 7.88 -4.50 11.60
C ALA A 78 7.71 -3.08 12.15
N LYS A 79 8.07 -2.87 13.43
CA LYS A 79 8.04 -1.54 14.03
C LYS A 79 9.02 -0.61 13.31
N MET A 80 8.53 0.51 12.80
CA MET A 80 9.29 1.55 12.13
C MET A 80 9.39 2.78 13.02
N ARG A 81 10.57 3.38 13.10
CA ARG A 81 10.75 4.68 13.78
C ARG A 81 10.05 5.75 12.96
N MET A 82 8.99 6.32 13.52
CA MET A 82 8.13 7.26 12.80
C MET A 82 8.85 8.56 12.50
N SER A 83 9.67 9.06 13.43
CA SER A 83 10.47 10.28 13.27
C SER A 83 11.46 10.24 12.11
N ARG A 84 11.90 9.05 11.67
CA ARG A 84 12.75 8.87 10.48
C ARG A 84 11.97 8.79 9.16
N ASN A 85 10.64 8.70 9.25
CA ASN A 85 9.73 8.48 8.13
C ASN A 85 8.72 9.62 7.99
N VAL A 86 9.11 10.82 8.40
CA VAL A 86 8.38 12.07 8.23
C VAL A 86 8.83 12.79 6.97
N LEU A 87 8.05 13.76 6.54
CA LEU A 87 8.43 14.70 5.49
C LEU A 87 9.47 15.67 6.02
N VAL A 88 10.60 15.72 5.33
CA VAL A 88 11.70 16.67 5.55
C VAL A 88 12.01 17.41 4.26
N MET A 89 12.57 18.61 4.38
CA MET A 89 13.04 19.36 3.21
C MET A 89 14.21 18.63 2.55
N SER A 90 14.19 18.58 1.21
CA SER A 90 15.27 17.98 0.42
C SER A 90 16.59 18.71 0.65
N ARG A 91 17.62 17.97 1.07
CA ARG A 91 19.00 18.46 1.24
C ARG A 91 19.93 17.57 0.43
N SER A 92 19.93 17.72 -0.90
CA SER A 92 20.83 16.93 -1.76
C SER A 92 21.57 17.83 -2.73
N THR A 93 22.83 18.12 -2.37
CA THR A 93 23.83 18.68 -3.26
C THR A 93 24.56 17.53 -3.93
N VAL A 94 24.60 17.48 -5.26
CA VAL A 94 25.42 16.49 -5.97
C VAL A 94 26.89 16.91 -5.84
N ARG A 95 27.83 15.96 -5.94
CA ARG A 95 29.29 16.18 -5.87
C ARG A 95 29.81 17.21 -6.89
N SER A 96 29.03 17.54 -7.93
CA SER A 96 29.29 18.59 -8.92
C SER A 96 28.87 20.00 -8.49
N GLY A 97 28.37 20.19 -7.26
CA GLY A 97 27.83 21.48 -6.78
C GLY A 97 26.40 21.77 -7.24
N LEU A 98 25.82 20.92 -8.09
CA LEU A 98 24.46 21.09 -8.61
C LEU A 98 23.43 20.67 -7.55
N VAL A 99 22.59 21.62 -7.12
CA VAL A 99 21.52 21.38 -6.15
C VAL A 99 20.34 20.71 -6.88
N LEU A 100 20.14 19.41 -6.66
CA LEU A 100 18.94 18.73 -7.15
C LEU A 100 17.85 18.84 -6.09
N LEU A 101 16.90 19.75 -6.33
CA LEU A 101 15.75 19.97 -5.45
C LEU A 101 14.71 18.88 -5.66
N ILE A 102 14.86 17.79 -4.90
CA ILE A 102 14.20 16.50 -5.13
C ILE A 102 12.97 16.32 -4.22
N SER A 103 11.84 15.90 -4.80
CA SER A 103 10.67 15.40 -4.06
C SER A 103 10.62 13.87 -4.09
N SER A 104 10.51 13.22 -2.95
CA SER A 104 10.32 11.77 -2.83
C SER A 104 9.29 11.46 -1.73
N ARG A 105 9.14 10.17 -1.37
CA ARG A 105 8.23 9.75 -0.30
C ARG A 105 8.44 10.51 1.01
N THR A 106 9.67 10.85 1.39
CA THR A 106 10.01 11.52 2.66
C THR A 106 10.69 12.87 2.48
N PHE A 107 10.96 13.27 1.23
CA PHE A 107 11.62 14.54 0.92
C PHE A 107 10.69 15.44 0.11
N ILE A 108 10.60 16.71 0.45
CA ILE A 108 9.88 17.72 -0.36
C ILE A 108 10.89 18.70 -0.95
N SER A 109 10.79 18.97 -2.26
CA SER A 109 11.58 20.01 -2.88
C SER A 109 11.14 21.39 -2.38
N PRO A 110 12.06 22.36 -2.20
CA PRO A 110 11.72 23.75 -1.88
C PRO A 110 10.71 24.36 -2.84
N TYR A 111 10.75 24.01 -4.14
CA TYR A 111 9.76 24.46 -5.12
C TYR A 111 8.36 23.93 -4.83
N MET A 112 8.23 22.62 -4.57
CA MET A 112 6.94 22.03 -4.22
C MET A 112 6.42 22.64 -2.91
N LEU A 113 7.29 22.76 -1.90
CA LEU A 113 6.91 23.40 -0.64
C LEU A 113 6.47 24.85 -0.86
N ALA A 114 7.18 25.63 -1.68
CA ALA A 114 6.81 27.01 -2.01
C ALA A 114 5.44 27.07 -2.70
N ILE A 115 5.16 26.19 -3.68
CA ILE A 115 3.83 26.10 -4.32
C ILE A 115 2.73 25.86 -3.28
N LEU A 116 2.93 24.90 -2.38
CA LEU A 116 1.95 24.55 -1.35
C LEU A 116 1.76 25.70 -0.34
N LEU A 117 2.84 26.37 0.07
CA LEU A 117 2.77 27.51 0.98
C LEU A 117 2.12 28.74 0.32
N VAL A 118 2.43 29.01 -0.94
CA VAL A 118 1.77 30.06 -1.73
C VAL A 118 0.28 29.78 -1.84
N GLN A 119 -0.11 28.53 -2.09
CA GLN A 119 -1.53 28.17 -2.10
C GLN A 119 -2.20 28.43 -0.74
N ILE A 120 -1.58 27.99 0.35
CA ILE A 120 -2.11 28.20 1.70
C ILE A 120 -2.26 29.71 1.97
N ALA A 121 -1.21 30.50 1.70
CA ALA A 121 -1.21 31.94 1.88
C ALA A 121 -2.27 32.63 1.00
N ALA A 122 -2.35 32.30 -0.28
CA ALA A 122 -3.33 32.88 -1.21
C ALA A 122 -4.76 32.58 -0.77
N ALA A 123 -5.04 31.34 -0.35
CA ALA A 123 -6.36 30.97 0.15
C ALA A 123 -6.75 31.76 1.42
N PHE A 124 -5.81 31.94 2.36
CA PHE A 124 -6.03 32.75 3.56
C PHE A 124 -6.23 34.24 3.23
N LEU A 125 -5.39 34.82 2.37
CA LEU A 125 -5.49 36.22 1.97
C LEU A 125 -6.82 36.51 1.27
N LEU A 126 -7.24 35.65 0.32
CA LEU A 126 -8.53 35.80 -0.34
C LEU A 126 -9.70 35.63 0.64
N ALA A 127 -9.60 34.70 1.61
CA ALA A 127 -10.63 34.52 2.63
C ALA A 127 -10.78 35.72 3.58
N ILE A 128 -9.68 36.41 3.91
CA ILE A 128 -9.68 37.56 4.83
C ILE A 128 -10.05 38.86 4.10
N PHE A 129 -9.35 39.17 3.01
CA PHE A 129 -9.42 40.49 2.35
C PHE A 129 -10.48 40.56 1.25
N ARG A 130 -10.94 39.42 0.73
CA ARG A 130 -11.97 39.36 -0.31
C ARG A 130 -13.06 38.37 0.06
N ARG A 131 -13.65 38.57 1.24
CA ARG A 131 -14.78 37.78 1.76
C ARG A 131 -15.88 37.72 0.69
N GLY A 132 -16.07 36.54 0.09
CA GLY A 132 -17.03 36.31 -1.00
C GLY A 132 -16.38 35.70 -2.25
N GLU A 133 -15.10 35.97 -2.50
CA GLU A 133 -14.36 35.45 -3.66
C GLU A 133 -13.87 34.01 -3.44
N MET A 134 -13.72 33.59 -2.18
CA MET A 134 -13.33 32.22 -1.83
C MET A 134 -14.54 31.32 -1.65
N THR A 135 -14.64 30.29 -2.50
CA THR A 135 -15.59 29.20 -2.27
C THR A 135 -15.26 28.50 -0.96
N LYS A 136 -16.27 28.27 -0.12
CA LYS A 136 -16.15 27.51 1.14
C LYS A 136 -15.47 26.15 0.93
N LEU A 137 -15.74 25.52 -0.23
CA LEU A 137 -15.08 24.29 -0.67
C LEU A 137 -13.55 24.46 -0.78
N ASN A 138 -13.07 25.52 -1.43
CA ASN A 138 -11.64 25.77 -1.61
C ASN A 138 -10.93 25.98 -0.27
N LEU A 139 -11.50 26.79 0.62
CA LEU A 139 -10.96 26.98 1.96
C LEU A 139 -10.93 25.65 2.74
N THR A 140 -12.00 24.87 2.68
CA THR A 140 -12.08 23.55 3.36
C THR A 140 -11.00 22.60 2.84
N MET A 141 -10.82 22.49 1.52
CA MET A 141 -9.80 21.63 0.92
C MET A 141 -8.38 22.09 1.27
N THR A 142 -8.15 23.40 1.25
CA THR A 142 -6.83 23.96 1.59
C THR A 142 -6.48 23.75 3.06
N LEU A 143 -7.41 24.03 3.99
CA LEU A 143 -7.19 23.82 5.42
C LEU A 143 -6.99 22.34 5.76
N TYR A 144 -7.82 21.47 5.20
CA TYR A 144 -7.72 20.03 5.43
C TYR A 144 -6.44 19.43 4.81
N GLY A 145 -6.06 19.88 3.61
CA GLY A 145 -4.78 19.52 2.99
C GLY A 145 -3.58 20.03 3.78
N ALA A 146 -3.63 21.26 4.31
CA ALA A 146 -2.59 21.84 5.15
C ALA A 146 -2.44 21.09 6.47
N MET A 147 -3.55 20.66 7.08
CA MET A 147 -3.54 19.80 8.25
C MET A 147 -2.79 18.48 7.97
N TRP A 148 -3.11 17.79 6.86
CA TRP A 148 -2.40 16.56 6.48
C TRP A 148 -0.92 16.80 6.15
N LEU A 149 -0.58 17.96 5.54
CA LEU A 149 0.80 18.33 5.29
C LEU A 149 1.57 18.50 6.61
N LEU A 150 0.98 19.19 7.59
CA LEU A 150 1.55 19.36 8.92
C LEU A 150 1.73 18.00 9.61
N LEU A 151 0.69 17.16 9.60
CA LEU A 151 0.76 15.81 10.17
C LEU A 151 1.85 14.96 9.50
N SER A 152 2.05 15.10 8.20
CA SER A 152 3.10 14.35 7.49
C SER A 152 4.53 14.83 7.82
N SER A 153 4.68 16.03 8.39
CA SER A 153 5.95 16.73 8.49
C SER A 153 6.75 16.44 9.75
N SER A 154 8.03 16.81 9.68
CA SER A 154 8.95 16.88 10.82
C SER A 154 8.60 17.96 11.86
N LEU A 155 7.60 18.82 11.59
CA LEU A 155 7.16 19.84 12.54
C LEU A 155 6.42 19.24 13.74
N LEU A 156 5.82 18.05 13.60
CA LEU A 156 5.24 17.34 14.72
C LEU A 156 6.30 16.52 15.48
N PRO A 157 6.21 16.44 16.82
CA PRO A 157 7.13 15.68 17.65
C PRO A 157 6.80 14.17 17.59
N TRP A 158 6.90 13.57 16.40
CA TRP A 158 6.52 12.18 16.15
C TRP A 158 7.26 11.17 17.04
N GLN A 159 8.46 11.51 17.52
CA GLN A 159 9.17 10.68 18.49
C GLN A 159 8.44 10.62 19.84
N ALA A 160 8.06 11.77 20.40
CA ALA A 160 7.31 11.81 21.67
C ALA A 160 5.94 11.12 21.55
N ILE A 161 5.29 11.26 20.38
CA ILE A 161 4.03 10.57 20.08
C ILE A 161 4.24 9.05 20.04
N GLU A 162 5.29 8.57 19.36
CA GLU A 162 5.62 7.14 19.28
C GLU A 162 5.98 6.56 20.65
N ASP A 163 6.70 7.32 21.49
CA ASP A 163 7.09 6.90 22.83
C ASP A 163 5.87 6.72 23.74
N ARG A 164 4.85 7.59 23.62
CA ARG A 164 3.58 7.47 24.35
C ARG A 164 2.64 6.43 23.76
N PHE A 165 2.67 6.24 22.44
CA PHE A 165 1.80 5.32 21.70
C PHE A 165 2.61 4.39 20.79
N PRO A 166 3.31 3.37 21.35
CA PRO A 166 4.23 2.52 20.58
C PRO A 166 3.58 1.72 19.46
N PHE A 167 2.27 1.47 19.53
CA PHE A 167 1.50 0.78 18.50
C PHE A 167 1.46 1.56 17.17
N LEU A 168 1.58 2.90 17.20
CA LEU A 168 1.60 3.72 15.98
C LEU A 168 2.84 3.40 15.13
N GLY A 169 3.99 3.15 15.75
CA GLY A 169 5.19 2.73 15.04
C GLY A 169 5.05 1.35 14.38
N GLN A 170 4.07 0.54 14.78
CA GLN A 170 3.84 -0.81 14.27
C GLN A 170 2.76 -0.87 13.18
N TYR A 171 1.68 -0.11 13.33
CA TYR A 171 0.53 -0.13 12.42
C TYR A 171 0.50 1.07 11.46
N PHE A 172 0.84 2.27 11.94
CA PHE A 172 0.82 3.48 11.13
C PHE A 172 2.17 3.72 10.42
N GLN A 173 3.28 3.49 11.12
CA GLN A 173 4.67 3.35 10.65
C GLN A 173 5.33 4.56 9.95
N PHE A 174 4.60 5.29 9.10
CA PHE A 174 5.17 6.25 8.16
C PHE A 174 4.29 7.49 8.02
N PRO A 175 4.48 8.53 8.86
CA PRO A 175 3.75 9.79 8.76
C PRO A 175 3.75 10.41 7.36
N ALA A 176 4.87 10.30 6.62
CA ALA A 176 4.96 10.85 5.27
C ALA A 176 3.96 10.23 4.27
N ARG A 177 3.30 9.09 4.56
CA ARG A 177 2.21 8.56 3.72
C ARG A 177 0.98 9.48 3.68
N MET A 178 0.79 10.33 4.69
CA MET A 178 -0.28 11.34 4.70
C MET A 178 -0.13 12.36 3.55
N LEU A 179 1.03 12.44 2.89
CA LEU A 179 1.22 13.24 1.67
C LEU A 179 0.30 12.82 0.52
N CYS A 180 -0.11 11.55 0.47
CA CYS A 180 -1.09 11.06 -0.48
C CYS A 180 -2.47 11.73 -0.30
N LEU A 181 -2.73 12.32 0.88
CA LEU A 181 -3.91 13.14 1.16
C LEU A 181 -3.59 14.62 0.92
N ALA A 182 -2.47 15.10 1.49
CA ALA A 182 -2.11 16.51 1.46
C ALA A 182 -1.95 17.06 0.04
N TYR A 183 -1.17 16.38 -0.82
CA TYR A 183 -0.85 16.90 -2.15
C TYR A 183 -2.09 17.02 -3.05
N PRO A 184 -2.93 15.99 -3.25
CA PRO A 184 -4.11 16.14 -4.09
C PRO A 184 -5.07 17.23 -3.60
N LEU A 185 -5.28 17.36 -2.29
CA LEU A 185 -6.17 18.38 -1.71
C LEU A 185 -5.65 19.80 -1.91
N LEU A 186 -4.35 20.03 -1.66
CA LEU A 186 -3.73 21.34 -1.84
C LEU A 186 -3.59 21.71 -3.32
N LEU A 187 -3.30 20.76 -4.20
CA LEU A 187 -3.26 21.00 -5.64
C LEU A 187 -4.66 21.28 -6.21
N LEU A 188 -5.70 20.62 -5.69
CA LEU A 188 -7.08 20.95 -6.04
C LEU A 188 -7.47 22.35 -5.55
N GLY A 189 -7.08 22.72 -4.33
CA GLY A 189 -7.22 24.07 -3.79
C GLY A 189 -6.50 25.11 -4.67
N LEU A 190 -5.28 24.79 -5.11
CA LEU A 190 -4.49 25.61 -6.00
C LEU A 190 -5.19 25.83 -7.34
N ALA A 191 -5.72 24.78 -7.97
CA ALA A 191 -6.46 24.91 -9.22
C ALA A 191 -7.67 25.85 -9.08
N MET A 192 -8.46 25.70 -8.00
CA MET A 192 -9.60 26.60 -7.72
C MET A 192 -9.16 28.04 -7.46
N THR A 193 -8.04 28.23 -6.77
CA THR A 193 -7.49 29.56 -6.45
C THR A 193 -6.97 30.26 -7.70
N ILE A 194 -6.26 29.53 -8.56
CA ILE A 194 -5.80 30.02 -9.87
C ILE A 194 -6.99 30.46 -10.73
N GLN A 195 -8.03 29.62 -10.82
CA GLN A 195 -9.23 29.95 -11.58
C GLN A 195 -9.84 31.27 -11.10
N ARG A 196 -9.98 31.44 -9.77
CA ARG A 196 -10.55 32.65 -9.20
C ARG A 196 -9.68 33.88 -9.41
N LEU A 197 -8.37 33.76 -9.25
CA LEU A 197 -7.43 34.84 -9.52
C LEU A 197 -7.46 35.27 -10.99
N GLY A 198 -7.65 34.33 -11.92
CA GLY A 198 -7.86 34.62 -13.34
C GLY A 198 -9.14 35.43 -13.59
N GLU A 199 -10.25 35.08 -12.94
CA GLU A 199 -11.52 35.83 -13.02
C GLU A 199 -11.36 37.26 -12.48
N ILE A 200 -10.75 37.42 -11.31
CA ILE A 200 -10.42 38.71 -10.70
C ILE A 200 -9.53 39.56 -11.63
N GLY A 201 -8.52 38.94 -12.23
CA GLY A 201 -7.59 39.62 -13.14
C GLY A 201 -8.26 40.16 -14.40
N LYS A 202 -9.28 39.46 -14.92
CA LYS A 202 -10.10 39.95 -16.04
C LYS A 202 -10.93 41.19 -15.66
N GLN A 203 -11.39 41.27 -14.41
CA GLN A 203 -12.18 42.40 -13.90
C GLN A 203 -11.32 43.66 -13.64
N LEU A 204 -10.04 43.50 -13.30
CA LEU A 204 -9.13 44.60 -12.92
C LEU A 204 -8.29 45.17 -14.09
N GLY A 205 -8.55 44.76 -15.31
CA GLY A 205 -7.81 45.21 -16.51
C GLY A 205 -6.62 44.31 -16.87
N GLY A 206 -6.53 43.92 -18.14
CA GLY A 206 -5.78 42.75 -18.65
C GLY A 206 -4.25 42.70 -18.45
N ARG A 207 -3.63 43.72 -17.87
CA ARG A 207 -2.17 43.72 -17.57
C ARG A 207 -1.84 42.91 -16.30
N ILE A 208 -2.73 42.91 -15.30
CA ILE A 208 -2.55 42.14 -14.06
C ILE A 208 -2.86 40.65 -14.29
N SER A 209 -3.77 40.34 -15.23
CA SER A 209 -4.07 38.96 -15.62
C SER A 209 -2.88 38.24 -16.29
N LEU A 210 -2.01 38.95 -17.01
CA LEU A 210 -0.83 38.37 -17.66
C LEU A 210 0.25 37.96 -16.65
N ALA A 211 0.48 38.76 -15.60
CA ALA A 211 1.41 38.42 -14.53
C ALA A 211 0.90 37.24 -13.68
N GLY A 212 -0.40 37.21 -13.38
CA GLY A 212 -1.04 36.08 -12.67
C GLY A 212 -1.01 34.78 -13.48
N LEU A 213 -1.27 34.86 -14.79
CA LEU A 213 -1.15 33.71 -15.71
C LEU A 213 0.30 33.27 -15.90
N GLY A 214 1.25 34.20 -15.95
CA GLY A 214 2.69 33.90 -16.02
C GLY A 214 3.21 33.20 -14.77
N ALA A 215 2.84 33.68 -13.57
CA ALA A 215 3.16 33.02 -12.32
C ALA A 215 2.51 31.63 -12.24
N THR A 216 1.26 31.50 -12.67
CA THR A 216 0.55 30.22 -12.78
C THR A 216 1.26 29.25 -13.72
N LEU A 217 1.70 29.72 -14.89
CA LEU A 217 2.43 28.92 -15.87
C LEU A 217 3.80 28.48 -15.33
N ILE A 218 4.51 29.36 -14.62
CA ILE A 218 5.79 29.03 -13.97
C ILE A 218 5.59 27.96 -12.88
N LEU A 219 4.54 28.07 -12.06
CA LEU A 219 4.21 27.06 -11.04
C LEU A 219 3.79 25.73 -11.69
N LEU A 220 3.06 25.77 -12.80
CA LEU A 220 2.69 24.59 -13.61
C LEU A 220 3.90 23.92 -14.25
N LEU A 221 4.82 24.70 -14.83
CA LEU A 221 6.07 24.18 -15.40
C LEU A 221 6.99 23.61 -14.31
N ALA A 222 7.05 24.24 -13.14
CA ALA A 222 7.74 23.70 -11.97
C ALA A 222 7.10 22.40 -11.47
N ALA A 223 5.76 22.30 -11.49
CA ALA A 223 5.04 21.06 -11.20
C ALA A 223 5.33 19.98 -12.25
N LEU A 224 5.36 20.32 -13.55
CA LEU A 224 5.66 19.41 -14.66
C LEU A 224 7.10 18.89 -14.60
N ALA A 225 8.06 19.73 -14.22
CA ALA A 225 9.44 19.32 -13.96
C ALA A 225 9.55 18.32 -12.81
N ASN A 226 8.72 18.47 -11.76
CA ASN A 226 8.59 17.46 -10.70
C ASN A 226 7.94 16.16 -11.20
N VAL A 227 7.05 16.19 -12.21
CA VAL A 227 6.46 14.97 -12.81
C VAL A 227 7.50 14.16 -13.60
N ARG A 228 8.36 14.81 -14.40
CA ARG A 228 9.49 14.11 -15.07
C ARG A 228 10.47 13.51 -14.06
N PHE A 229 10.65 14.17 -12.93
CA PHE A 229 11.44 13.59 -11.85
C PHE A 229 10.71 12.42 -11.15
N LEU A 230 9.40 12.52 -10.94
CA LEU A 230 8.59 11.40 -10.44
C LEU A 230 8.67 10.20 -11.37
N ASP A 231 8.66 10.40 -12.69
CA ASP A 231 8.87 9.35 -13.68
C ASP A 231 10.29 8.76 -13.61
N ASN A 232 11.31 9.60 -13.47
CA ASN A 232 12.68 9.15 -13.22
C ASN A 232 12.84 8.41 -11.87
N GLN A 233 12.08 8.79 -10.84
CA GLN A 233 12.05 8.11 -9.55
C GLN A 233 11.19 6.85 -9.55
N LEU A 234 10.10 6.81 -10.30
CA LEU A 234 9.35 5.58 -10.57
C LEU A 234 10.23 4.62 -11.34
N SER A 235 11.03 5.13 -12.29
CA SER A 235 12.05 4.38 -13.02
C SER A 235 13.22 3.96 -12.11
N TYR A 236 13.65 4.78 -11.17
CA TYR A 236 14.73 4.46 -10.22
C TYR A 236 14.26 3.49 -9.12
N ASN A 237 13.05 3.70 -8.58
CA ASN A 237 12.38 2.83 -7.63
C ASN A 237 11.77 1.59 -8.31
N SER A 238 11.58 1.53 -9.61
CA SER A 238 11.33 0.27 -10.32
C SER A 238 12.65 -0.49 -10.53
N ARG A 239 13.76 0.24 -10.74
CA ARG A 239 15.11 -0.34 -10.81
C ARG A 239 15.64 -0.84 -9.45
N ILE A 240 15.24 -0.24 -8.33
CA ILE A 240 15.73 -0.54 -6.96
C ILE A 240 14.62 -1.04 -6.00
N GLY A 241 13.39 -0.59 -6.20
CA GLY A 241 12.43 -0.33 -5.12
C GLY A 241 11.18 -1.20 -5.04
N TYR A 242 11.20 -2.44 -5.56
CA TYR A 242 10.39 -3.52 -4.99
C TYR A 242 11.20 -4.47 -4.09
N MET A 243 12.50 -4.18 -3.92
CA MET A 243 13.45 -5.02 -3.21
C MET A 243 14.08 -4.32 -2.00
N SER A 244 13.49 -3.25 -1.44
CA SER A 244 14.11 -2.56 -0.29
C SER A 244 14.20 -3.45 0.96
N GLY A 245 13.26 -4.38 1.13
CA GLY A 245 13.33 -5.47 2.10
C GLY A 245 14.34 -6.55 1.74
N THR A 246 14.86 -6.56 0.52
CA THR A 246 15.88 -7.48 -0.01
C THR A 246 17.28 -6.85 -0.03
N LEU A 247 17.39 -5.53 -0.20
CA LEU A 247 18.63 -4.79 -0.49
C LEU A 247 19.29 -4.12 0.72
N LYS A 248 18.56 -3.93 1.84
CA LYS A 248 19.08 -3.14 2.99
C LYS A 248 19.03 -3.83 4.34
N ASP A 249 18.40 -4.98 4.47
CA ASP A 249 18.48 -5.76 5.70
C ASP A 249 19.38 -6.97 5.44
N THR A 250 20.46 -7.08 6.19
CA THR A 250 21.41 -8.20 6.20
C THR A 250 20.75 -9.55 6.56
N ALA A 251 19.44 -9.55 6.83
CA ALA A 251 18.61 -10.71 7.09
C ALA A 251 17.75 -11.14 5.88
N ALA A 252 17.89 -10.49 4.72
CA ALA A 252 17.10 -10.82 3.55
C ALA A 252 17.94 -11.53 2.48
N ALA A 253 17.83 -12.85 2.42
CA ALA A 253 18.41 -13.75 1.43
C ALA A 253 18.10 -13.40 -0.05
N MET A 254 18.64 -12.30 -0.55
CA MET A 254 19.59 -12.38 -1.66
C MET A 254 20.87 -13.01 -1.12
N GLY A 255 21.57 -13.79 -1.94
CA GLY A 255 22.90 -14.29 -1.59
C GLY A 255 23.75 -13.16 -1.00
N ALA A 256 24.61 -13.50 -0.06
CA ALA A 256 25.55 -12.59 0.56
C ALA A 256 26.16 -11.64 -0.49
N GLY A 257 25.77 -10.36 -0.48
CA GLY A 257 26.27 -9.36 -1.40
C GLY A 257 25.18 -8.60 -2.14
N ASN A 258 25.20 -7.28 -1.98
CA ASN A 258 24.58 -6.32 -2.90
C ASN A 258 25.29 -6.34 -4.26
N GLU A 259 25.41 -7.51 -4.90
CA GLU A 259 26.04 -7.60 -6.20
C GLU A 259 25.10 -7.06 -7.26
N ARG A 260 25.56 -6.03 -7.99
CA ARG A 260 24.87 -5.46 -9.17
C ARG A 260 24.43 -6.53 -10.16
N THR A 261 25.14 -7.66 -10.22
CA THR A 261 24.85 -8.82 -11.06
C THR A 261 23.49 -9.46 -10.74
N VAL A 262 23.14 -9.60 -9.46
CA VAL A 262 21.86 -10.17 -9.01
C VAL A 262 20.71 -9.23 -9.31
N ILE A 263 20.91 -7.92 -9.11
CA ILE A 263 19.91 -6.89 -9.44
C ILE A 263 19.63 -6.87 -10.94
N ASN A 264 20.68 -6.93 -11.76
CA ASN A 264 20.53 -6.96 -13.22
C ASN A 264 19.83 -8.24 -13.70
N LYS A 265 20.12 -9.40 -13.09
CA LYS A 265 19.42 -10.65 -13.39
C LYS A 265 17.94 -10.60 -12.99
N ALA A 266 17.63 -10.08 -11.80
CA ALA A 266 16.27 -9.87 -11.35
C ALA A 266 15.47 -8.94 -12.29
N LYS A 267 16.10 -7.85 -12.74
CA LYS A 267 15.51 -6.93 -13.72
C LYS A 267 15.36 -7.56 -15.11
N ALA A 268 16.34 -8.32 -15.58
CA ALA A 268 16.18 -9.05 -16.83
C ALA A 268 14.99 -10.02 -16.75
N ALA A 269 14.81 -10.68 -15.59
CA ALA A 269 13.72 -11.61 -15.37
C ALA A 269 12.32 -10.96 -15.34
N THR A 270 12.18 -9.66 -15.04
CA THR A 270 10.87 -8.95 -15.13
C THR A 270 10.40 -8.74 -16.57
N HIS A 271 11.31 -8.86 -17.54
CA HIS A 271 11.02 -8.65 -18.96
C HIS A 271 10.93 -9.98 -19.74
N LEU A 272 10.96 -11.11 -19.05
CA LEU A 272 10.77 -12.42 -19.65
C LEU A 272 9.28 -12.76 -19.70
N ASP A 273 8.86 -13.46 -20.75
CA ASP A 273 7.48 -13.98 -20.91
C ASP A 273 7.13 -15.08 -19.90
N ASP A 274 8.09 -15.50 -19.07
CA ASP A 274 7.92 -16.48 -18.00
C ASP A 274 8.03 -15.81 -16.62
N PRO A 275 6.91 -15.43 -15.99
CA PRO A 275 6.88 -14.86 -14.64
C PRO A 275 7.49 -15.78 -13.59
N GLY A 276 7.54 -17.09 -13.83
CA GLY A 276 8.12 -18.07 -12.91
C GLY A 276 9.63 -17.86 -12.73
N LYS A 277 10.34 -17.44 -13.78
CA LYS A 277 11.78 -17.13 -13.69
C LYS A 277 12.07 -15.95 -12.79
N PHE A 278 11.22 -14.92 -12.81
CA PHE A 278 11.31 -13.80 -11.89
C PHE A 278 11.14 -14.24 -10.43
N LEU A 279 10.10 -15.02 -10.16
CA LEU A 279 9.79 -15.54 -8.82
C LEU A 279 10.86 -16.53 -8.30
N ALA A 280 11.53 -17.26 -9.19
CA ALA A 280 12.65 -18.14 -8.82
C ALA A 280 13.94 -17.35 -8.49
N THR A 281 14.12 -16.20 -9.14
CA THR A 281 15.31 -15.34 -8.98
C THR A 281 15.26 -14.50 -7.71
N ILE A 282 14.07 -14.00 -7.34
CA ILE A 282 13.90 -13.14 -6.16
C ILE A 282 13.20 -13.90 -5.04
N LYS A 283 13.87 -14.00 -3.88
CA LYS A 283 13.27 -14.58 -2.67
C LYS A 283 12.95 -13.47 -1.68
N LYS A 284 11.66 -13.24 -1.45
CA LYS A 284 11.19 -12.35 -0.39
C LYS A 284 11.44 -13.00 0.97
N THR A 285 12.06 -12.25 1.87
CA THR A 285 12.46 -12.72 3.21
C THR A 285 11.53 -12.28 4.31
N VAL A 286 10.68 -11.32 3.98
CA VAL A 286 9.55 -10.88 4.78
C VAL A 286 8.33 -11.67 4.34
N GLY A 287 7.85 -12.57 5.18
CA GLY A 287 6.59 -13.26 4.95
C GLY A 287 5.42 -12.36 5.29
N ASP A 288 4.57 -12.04 4.32
CA ASP A 288 3.29 -11.40 4.61
C ASP A 288 2.40 -12.44 5.32
N TYR A 289 1.83 -12.08 6.47
CA TYR A 289 0.98 -12.96 7.28
C TYR A 289 1.69 -14.24 7.79
N LEU A 290 2.98 -14.17 8.09
CA LEU A 290 3.74 -15.29 8.66
C LEU A 290 3.14 -15.74 10.01
N PRO A 291 2.68 -17.00 10.15
CA PRO A 291 2.13 -17.48 11.41
C PRO A 291 3.25 -17.81 12.41
N VAL A 292 3.02 -17.47 13.68
CA VAL A 292 3.95 -17.70 14.79
C VAL A 292 3.27 -18.35 15.97
N LYS A 293 4.06 -19.04 16.79
CA LYS A 293 3.56 -19.71 17.98
C LYS A 293 3.06 -18.75 19.06
N SER A 294 3.55 -17.51 19.09
CA SER A 294 3.25 -16.55 20.15
C SER A 294 3.41 -15.10 19.66
N LYS A 295 2.54 -14.20 20.14
CA LYS A 295 2.61 -12.75 19.90
C LYS A 295 3.88 -12.09 20.45
N LYS A 296 4.61 -12.77 21.35
CA LYS A 296 5.90 -12.30 21.90
C LYS A 296 7.05 -12.33 20.88
N ILE A 297 6.88 -13.05 19.76
CA ILE A 297 7.90 -13.13 18.72
C ILE A 297 7.89 -11.84 17.90
N THR A 298 8.96 -11.06 18.02
CA THR A 298 9.14 -9.84 17.21
C THR A 298 9.23 -10.17 15.71
N THR A 299 8.79 -9.25 14.86
CA THR A 299 8.85 -9.38 13.39
C THR A 299 10.25 -9.72 12.89
N ARG A 300 11.27 -8.98 13.34
CA ARG A 300 12.67 -9.22 12.96
C ARG A 300 13.16 -10.62 13.37
N HIS A 301 12.72 -11.14 14.51
CA HIS A 301 13.06 -12.50 14.91
C HIS A 301 12.36 -13.54 14.02
N ALA A 302 11.08 -13.32 13.72
CA ALA A 302 10.31 -14.20 12.84
C ALA A 302 10.88 -14.25 11.41
N GLU A 303 11.27 -13.12 10.85
CA GLU A 303 11.91 -13.01 9.52
C GLU A 303 13.23 -13.80 9.47
N ARG A 304 14.10 -13.65 10.48
CA ARG A 304 15.33 -14.46 10.59
C ARG A 304 15.05 -15.96 10.67
N LEU A 305 14.04 -16.34 11.45
CA LEU A 305 13.63 -17.74 11.53
C LEU A 305 13.08 -18.25 10.19
N TYR A 306 12.31 -17.43 9.47
CA TYR A 306 11.78 -17.77 8.16
C TYR A 306 12.91 -17.99 7.14
N VAL A 307 13.90 -17.10 7.11
CA VAL A 307 15.07 -17.24 6.23
C VAL A 307 15.82 -18.54 6.50
N THR A 308 16.12 -18.82 7.76
CA THR A 308 16.93 -19.99 8.14
C THR A 308 16.18 -21.33 8.04
N ALA A 309 14.89 -21.34 8.37
CA ALA A 309 14.09 -22.57 8.40
C ALA A 309 13.40 -22.89 7.07
N VAL A 310 13.06 -21.88 6.26
CA VAL A 310 12.30 -22.05 5.00
C VAL A 310 13.18 -21.73 3.80
N ILE A 311 13.72 -20.51 3.70
CA ILE A 311 14.40 -20.05 2.48
C ILE A 311 15.70 -20.82 2.23
N GLN A 312 16.59 -20.85 3.21
CA GLN A 312 17.89 -21.53 3.09
C GLN A 312 17.73 -23.03 2.93
N LYS A 313 16.73 -23.63 3.59
CA LYS A 313 16.46 -25.07 3.56
C LYS A 313 15.54 -25.51 2.42
N ASN A 314 15.06 -24.58 1.58
CA ASN A 314 14.12 -24.91 0.51
C ASN A 314 14.67 -25.95 -0.48
N HIS A 315 15.99 -25.96 -0.72
CA HIS A 315 16.65 -26.90 -1.61
C HIS A 315 16.64 -28.36 -1.10
N LEU A 316 16.34 -28.59 0.18
CA LEU A 316 16.28 -29.94 0.77
C LEU A 316 15.05 -30.73 0.32
N VAL A 317 14.04 -30.07 -0.24
CA VAL A 317 12.80 -30.71 -0.69
C VAL A 317 12.44 -30.23 -2.08
N LYS A 318 12.00 -31.14 -2.95
CA LYS A 318 11.35 -30.78 -4.21
C LYS A 318 9.87 -30.50 -3.95
N LYS A 319 9.37 -29.36 -4.42
CA LYS A 319 7.98 -28.92 -4.24
C LYS A 319 7.21 -29.04 -5.55
N THR A 320 5.98 -29.54 -5.49
CA THR A 320 5.08 -29.66 -6.64
C THR A 320 3.66 -29.34 -6.21
N VAL A 321 2.94 -28.57 -7.00
CA VAL A 321 1.52 -28.26 -6.76
C VAL A 321 0.68 -29.36 -7.39
N LEU A 322 -0.21 -29.96 -6.59
CA LEU A 322 -1.18 -30.97 -7.00
C LEU A 322 -2.54 -30.32 -7.28
N PRO A 323 -3.47 -31.04 -7.97
CA PRO A 323 -4.85 -30.58 -8.13
C PRO A 323 -5.50 -30.20 -6.80
N GLY A 324 -6.30 -29.14 -6.83
CA GLY A 324 -6.92 -28.54 -5.65
C GLY A 324 -5.98 -27.67 -4.80
N GLY A 325 -4.81 -27.28 -5.32
CA GLY A 325 -3.88 -26.37 -4.63
C GLY A 325 -3.04 -27.03 -3.52
N ARG A 326 -3.06 -28.37 -3.42
CA ARG A 326 -2.27 -29.11 -2.43
C ARG A 326 -0.79 -29.05 -2.76
N LEU A 327 0.05 -28.93 -1.74
CA LEU A 327 1.51 -28.86 -1.88
C LEU A 327 2.15 -30.21 -1.57
N GLN A 328 2.71 -30.87 -2.58
CA GLN A 328 3.55 -32.05 -2.41
C GLN A 328 5.02 -31.64 -2.21
N MET A 329 5.67 -32.26 -1.25
CA MET A 329 7.09 -32.14 -0.95
C MET A 329 7.72 -33.53 -0.98
N THR A 330 8.78 -33.69 -1.77
CA THR A 330 9.51 -34.97 -1.85
C THR A 330 10.98 -34.77 -1.54
N TRP A 331 11.57 -35.67 -0.76
CA TRP A 331 12.99 -35.67 -0.44
C TRP A 331 13.51 -37.08 -0.20
N THR A 332 14.82 -37.26 -0.32
CA THR A 332 15.49 -38.53 -0.02
C THR A 332 16.36 -38.36 1.20
N SER A 333 16.23 -39.26 2.18
CA SER A 333 17.05 -39.24 3.39
C SER A 333 17.97 -40.45 3.46
N LYS A 334 19.22 -40.24 3.88
CA LYS A 334 20.18 -41.32 4.14
C LYS A 334 19.85 -42.11 5.41
N GLN A 335 19.14 -41.50 6.35
CA GLN A 335 18.81 -42.09 7.65
C GLN A 335 17.38 -41.73 8.09
N GLY A 336 16.80 -42.56 8.96
CA GLY A 336 15.58 -42.19 9.67
C GLY A 336 15.84 -41.06 10.67
N GLY A 337 14.84 -40.25 10.98
CA GLY A 337 15.01 -39.19 11.98
C GLY A 337 13.90 -38.16 11.94
N ALA A 338 14.07 -37.08 12.69
CA ALA A 338 13.14 -35.95 12.66
C ALA A 338 13.75 -34.78 11.89
N MET A 339 12.97 -34.17 11.00
CA MET A 339 13.35 -32.95 10.29
C MET A 339 12.22 -31.93 10.34
N PHE A 340 12.56 -30.64 10.23
CA PHE A 340 11.56 -29.63 9.92
C PHE A 340 11.44 -29.52 8.40
N LEU A 341 10.21 -29.55 7.89
CA LEU A 341 9.97 -29.24 6.48
C LEU A 341 10.14 -27.72 6.27
N PRO A 342 10.76 -27.29 5.16
CA PRO A 342 10.97 -25.88 4.85
C PRO A 342 9.67 -25.26 4.28
N VAL A 343 8.63 -25.23 5.12
CA VAL A 343 7.30 -24.69 4.83
C VAL A 343 6.67 -24.20 6.13
N VAL A 344 5.75 -23.26 6.03
CA VAL A 344 4.95 -22.76 7.16
C VAL A 344 3.56 -23.37 7.10
N THR A 345 2.99 -23.67 8.27
CA THR A 345 1.63 -24.20 8.38
C THR A 345 0.73 -23.22 9.12
N TYR A 346 -0.55 -23.24 8.77
CA TYR A 346 -1.63 -22.53 9.44
C TYR A 346 -2.49 -23.53 10.22
N ALA A 347 -3.39 -23.04 11.08
CA ALA A 347 -4.35 -23.87 11.80
C ALA A 347 -5.21 -24.74 10.87
N GLN A 348 -5.45 -24.25 9.65
CA GLN A 348 -6.19 -24.93 8.59
C GLN A 348 -5.36 -26.00 7.85
N SER A 349 -4.05 -26.04 8.07
CA SER A 349 -3.17 -26.94 7.33
C SER A 349 -3.31 -28.39 7.80
N ARG A 350 -3.52 -29.30 6.86
CA ARG A 350 -3.43 -30.76 7.09
C ARG A 350 -2.19 -31.30 6.42
N LEU A 351 -1.42 -32.09 7.16
CA LEU A 351 -0.17 -32.66 6.69
C LEU A 351 -0.23 -34.19 6.74
N THR A 352 0.04 -34.83 5.60
CA THR A 352 0.25 -36.28 5.52
C THR A 352 1.68 -36.56 5.10
N VAL A 353 2.38 -37.47 5.78
CA VAL A 353 3.75 -37.88 5.47
C VAL A 353 3.76 -39.38 5.23
N ASN A 354 4.25 -39.80 4.07
CA ASN A 354 4.32 -41.20 3.65
C ASN A 354 2.96 -41.91 3.79
N GLY A 355 1.88 -41.24 3.39
CA GLY A 355 0.51 -41.74 3.46
C GLY A 355 -0.18 -41.64 4.82
N GLN A 356 0.54 -41.26 5.89
CA GLN A 356 -0.01 -41.17 7.23
C GLN A 356 -0.26 -39.73 7.65
N ALA A 357 -1.43 -39.46 8.23
CA ALA A 357 -1.73 -38.14 8.80
C ALA A 357 -0.82 -37.85 10.00
N VAL A 358 -0.21 -36.66 10.01
CA VAL A 358 0.61 -36.21 11.13
C VAL A 358 -0.28 -35.51 12.14
N LYS A 359 -0.60 -36.18 13.26
CA LYS A 359 -1.35 -35.59 14.39
C LYS A 359 -0.76 -36.04 15.74
N PRO A 360 -0.46 -35.12 16.68
CA PRO A 360 -0.31 -33.68 16.52
C PRO A 360 1.01 -33.33 15.81
N VAL A 361 0.98 -32.32 14.94
CA VAL A 361 2.20 -31.79 14.31
C VAL A 361 3.00 -31.02 15.37
N ARG A 362 4.23 -31.45 15.67
CA ARG A 362 5.14 -30.62 16.48
C ARG A 362 5.62 -29.45 15.62
N LEU A 363 5.35 -28.22 16.06
CA LEU A 363 5.61 -27.00 15.30
C LEU A 363 6.82 -26.21 15.84
N SER A 364 7.52 -25.54 14.93
CA SER A 364 8.56 -24.55 15.28
C SER A 364 7.95 -23.22 15.75
N LYS A 365 8.79 -22.25 16.11
CA LYS A 365 8.34 -20.89 16.46
C LYS A 365 7.59 -20.16 15.32
N ILE A 366 7.87 -20.52 14.06
CA ILE A 366 7.22 -19.99 12.84
C ILE A 366 6.24 -21.01 12.22
N GLN A 367 5.72 -21.92 13.05
CA GLN A 367 4.77 -22.95 12.61
C GLN A 367 5.28 -23.84 11.48
N ALA A 368 6.60 -24.07 11.39
CA ALA A 368 7.15 -25.07 10.48
C ALA A 368 6.97 -26.48 11.06
N PRO A 369 6.48 -27.46 10.28
CA PRO A 369 6.14 -28.78 10.81
C PRO A 369 7.37 -29.67 10.97
N LYS A 370 7.53 -30.28 12.15
CA LYS A 370 8.51 -31.34 12.40
C LYS A 370 7.90 -32.68 12.03
N VAL A 371 8.54 -33.37 11.09
CA VAL A 371 8.10 -34.68 10.58
C VAL A 371 9.14 -35.75 10.87
N ARG A 372 8.69 -37.01 10.98
CA ARG A 372 9.58 -38.17 11.00
C ARG A 372 9.82 -38.64 9.57
N GLN A 373 11.07 -38.61 9.12
CA GLN A 373 11.50 -39.14 7.84
C GLN A 373 11.99 -40.58 8.00
N LYS A 374 11.77 -41.40 6.98
CA LYS A 374 12.33 -42.74 6.83
C LYS A 374 13.60 -42.67 5.97
N ARG A 375 14.47 -43.68 6.05
CA ARG A 375 15.55 -43.86 5.09
C ARG A 375 14.95 -44.09 3.69
N GLY A 376 15.52 -43.47 2.66
CA GLY A 376 15.02 -43.50 1.29
C GLY A 376 14.08 -42.34 0.97
N LYS A 377 13.17 -42.56 0.02
CA LYS A 377 12.25 -41.53 -0.49
C LYS A 377 11.14 -41.26 0.53
N ASN A 378 10.91 -39.98 0.79
CA ASN A 378 9.83 -39.48 1.62
C ASN A 378 8.95 -38.53 0.81
N VAL A 379 7.66 -38.57 1.11
CA VAL A 379 6.65 -37.72 0.47
C VAL A 379 5.80 -37.10 1.57
N ALA A 380 5.67 -35.79 1.57
CA ALA A 380 4.72 -35.07 2.39
C ALA A 380 3.73 -34.32 1.48
N VAL A 381 2.45 -34.36 1.83
CA VAL A 381 1.40 -33.58 1.15
C VAL A 381 0.76 -32.69 2.20
N MET A 382 0.76 -31.39 1.90
CA MET A 382 0.15 -30.36 2.72
C MET A 382 -1.07 -29.80 2.00
N ASP A 383 -2.18 -29.75 2.72
CA ASP A 383 -3.46 -29.25 2.26
C ASP A 383 -3.90 -28.07 3.14
N PHE A 384 -4.63 -27.11 2.58
CA PHE A 384 -5.20 -25.99 3.31
C PHE A 384 -6.73 -26.12 3.28
N VAL A 385 -7.32 -26.44 4.43
CA VAL A 385 -8.76 -26.71 4.50
C VAL A 385 -9.53 -25.41 4.72
N THR A 386 -10.21 -24.99 3.65
CA THR A 386 -11.10 -23.83 3.67
C THR A 386 -12.53 -24.26 3.99
N PRO A 387 -13.21 -23.63 4.95
CA PRO A 387 -14.61 -23.95 5.25
C PRO A 387 -15.53 -23.52 4.09
N LEU A 388 -16.65 -24.24 3.93
CA LEU A 388 -17.59 -24.02 2.81
C LEU A 388 -18.07 -22.58 2.71
N TRP A 389 -18.44 -21.96 3.84
CA TRP A 389 -18.91 -20.57 3.85
C TRP A 389 -17.88 -19.60 3.28
N LEU A 390 -16.58 -19.80 3.56
CA LEU A 390 -15.53 -18.93 3.07
C LEU A 390 -15.37 -19.13 1.56
N ASN A 391 -15.37 -20.36 1.07
CA ASN A 391 -15.37 -20.64 -0.37
C ASN A 391 -16.55 -19.96 -1.08
N LEU A 392 -17.76 -20.02 -0.52
CA LEU A 392 -18.93 -19.36 -1.10
C LEU A 392 -18.77 -17.84 -1.18
N LEU A 393 -18.26 -17.19 -0.12
CA LEU A 393 -18.00 -15.75 -0.14
C LEU A 393 -16.93 -15.37 -1.16
N LEU A 394 -15.85 -16.16 -1.26
CA LEU A 394 -14.79 -15.96 -2.24
C LEU A 394 -15.34 -16.04 -3.67
N THR A 395 -16.08 -17.11 -3.97
CA THR A 395 -16.68 -17.31 -5.29
C THR A 395 -17.67 -16.19 -5.63
N LEU A 396 -18.53 -15.81 -4.68
CA LEU A 396 -19.48 -14.72 -4.87
C LEU A 396 -18.76 -13.39 -5.17
N SER A 397 -17.77 -13.04 -4.36
CA SER A 397 -16.98 -11.82 -4.55
C SER A 397 -16.28 -11.79 -5.91
N LEU A 398 -15.60 -12.87 -6.30
CA LEU A 398 -14.92 -12.94 -7.61
C LEU A 398 -15.89 -12.85 -8.80
N LEU A 399 -17.07 -13.47 -8.69
CA LEU A 399 -18.12 -13.34 -9.71
C LEU A 399 -18.64 -11.91 -9.81
N LEU A 400 -18.86 -11.26 -8.66
CA LEU A 400 -19.29 -9.86 -8.63
C LEU A 400 -18.19 -8.93 -9.18
N ASP A 401 -16.92 -9.17 -8.87
CA ASP A 401 -15.78 -8.41 -9.42
C ASP A 401 -15.70 -8.50 -10.94
N ALA A 402 -16.03 -9.66 -11.52
CA ALA A 402 -16.07 -9.83 -12.97
C ALA A 402 -17.28 -9.15 -13.62
N ILE A 403 -18.46 -9.24 -13.00
CA ILE A 403 -19.73 -8.75 -13.57
C ILE A 403 -19.91 -7.24 -13.38
N PHE A 404 -19.52 -6.71 -12.22
CA PHE A 404 -19.81 -5.33 -11.83
C PHE A 404 -19.22 -4.29 -12.79
N PRO A 405 -17.96 -4.39 -13.26
CA PRO A 405 -17.41 -3.46 -14.26
C PRO A 405 -18.16 -3.51 -15.59
N LEU A 406 -18.58 -4.70 -16.04
CA LEU A 406 -19.35 -4.87 -17.27
C LEU A 406 -20.74 -4.23 -17.16
N ALA A 407 -21.40 -4.37 -16.01
CA ALA A 407 -22.67 -3.73 -15.72
C ALA A 407 -22.55 -2.20 -15.72
N CYS A 408 -21.48 -1.66 -15.12
CA CYS A 408 -21.19 -0.22 -15.15
C CYS A 408 -20.96 0.27 -16.59
N LEU A 409 -20.15 -0.44 -17.38
CA LEU A 409 -19.89 -0.07 -18.77
C LEU A 409 -21.16 -0.07 -19.62
N ARG A 410 -22.01 -1.10 -19.47
CA ARG A 410 -23.30 -1.18 -20.17
C ARG A 410 -24.21 -0.01 -19.83
N CYS A 411 -24.31 0.37 -18.54
CA CYS A 411 -25.10 1.52 -18.12
C CYS A 411 -24.59 2.83 -18.74
N GLU A 412 -23.27 3.00 -18.81
CA GLU A 412 -22.66 4.20 -19.40
C GLU A 412 -22.87 4.28 -20.92
N LEU A 413 -22.79 3.14 -21.62
CA LEU A 413 -23.10 3.06 -23.04
C LEU A 413 -24.58 3.35 -23.34
N LEU A 414 -25.49 2.92 -22.47
CA LEU A 414 -26.93 3.20 -22.60
C LEU A 414 -27.24 4.69 -22.35
N LYS A 415 -26.53 5.35 -21.42
CA LYS A 415 -26.65 6.79 -21.21
C LYS A 415 -26.20 7.62 -22.40
N LYS A 416 -25.15 7.19 -23.12
CA LYS A 416 -24.66 7.89 -24.33
C LYS A 416 -25.57 7.73 -25.55
N ARG A 417 -26.53 6.81 -25.52
CA ARG A 417 -27.50 6.56 -26.61
C ARG A 417 -28.83 7.30 -26.40
N LYS A 418 -29.01 7.96 -25.26
CA LYS A 418 -30.11 8.88 -24.97
C LYS A 418 -29.55 10.30 -25.03
#